data_AF-A0A7H8L4S0-F1
#
_entry.id   AF-A0A7H8L4S0-F1
#
_cell.length_a   1.000
_cell.length_b   1.000
_cell.length_c   1.000
_cell.angle_alpha   90.00
_cell.angle_beta   90.00
_cell.angle_gamma   90.00
#
_symmetry.space_group_name_H-M   'P 1'
#
loop_
_entity.id
_entity.type
_entity.pdbx_description
1 polymer ?
#
loop_
_entity_poly.entity_id
_entity_poly.type
_entity_poly.pdbx_seq_one_letter_code
_entity_poly.pdbx_strand_id
1 'polypeptide(L)'
;MLKELLYHCRESDDSCELVARFASILVHRRGLEELEQWTADAQAGGLPELRGFATGLRKGWDAVTAGLTLRWNSGPVEGHVNRITMLKRQMFGRAKLDLLRERVLLAS
;
A
#
# COMPACT_ATOMS: atom_id res chain seq x y z
N MET A 1 -23.35 17.01 -21.16
CA MET A 1 -22.11 16.62 -21.88
C MET A 1 -20.87 17.34 -21.34
N LEU A 2 -20.71 18.67 -21.47
CA LEU A 2 -19.55 19.40 -20.92
C LEU A 2 -19.39 19.30 -19.39
N LYS A 3 -20.50 19.36 -18.64
CA LYS A 3 -20.47 19.22 -17.17
C LYS A 3 -20.02 17.85 -16.69
N GLU A 4 -20.33 16.78 -17.43
CA GLU A 4 -19.89 15.43 -17.06
C GLU A 4 -18.40 15.20 -17.33
N LEU A 5 -17.88 15.72 -18.46
CA LEU A 5 -16.45 15.66 -18.75
C LEU A 5 -15.63 16.48 -17.74
N LEU A 6 -16.11 17.68 -17.38
CA LEU A 6 -15.49 18.49 -16.33
C LEU A 6 -15.55 17.82 -14.96
N TYR A 7 -16.66 17.14 -14.65
CA TYR A 7 -16.81 16.38 -13.41
C TYR A 7 -15.82 15.20 -13.35
N HIS A 8 -15.68 14.44 -14.43
CA HIS A 8 -14.71 13.35 -14.52
C HIS A 8 -13.25 13.82 -14.44
N CYS A 9 -12.89 14.90 -15.14
CA CYS A 9 -11.54 15.47 -15.03
C CYS A 9 -11.25 15.96 -13.61
N ARG A 10 -12.21 16.63 -12.96
CA ARG A 10 -12.02 17.14 -11.60
C ARG A 10 -11.93 16.01 -10.57
N GLU A 11 -12.80 15.00 -10.67
CA GLU A 11 -12.73 13.83 -9.79
C GLU A 11 -11.40 13.07 -9.98
N SER A 12 -10.89 12.99 -11.20
CA SER A 12 -9.57 12.42 -11.49
C SER A 12 -8.41 13.26 -10.92
N ASP A 13 -8.49 14.60 -11.00
CA ASP A 13 -7.45 15.50 -10.47
C ASP A 13 -7.41 15.48 -8.92
N ASP A 14 -8.56 15.57 -8.26
CA ASP A 14 -8.67 15.50 -6.79
C ASP A 14 -8.10 14.17 -6.24
N SER A 15 -8.29 13.10 -7.00
CA SER A 15 -7.82 11.76 -6.64
C SER A 15 -6.32 11.60 -6.85
N CYS A 16 -5.78 12.13 -7.95
CA CYS A 16 -4.34 12.20 -8.18
C CYS A 16 -3.64 12.99 -7.07
N GLU A 17 -4.24 14.10 -6.62
CA GLU A 17 -3.70 14.90 -5.52
C GLU A 17 -3.68 14.09 -4.21
N LEU A 18 -4.79 13.44 -3.85
CA LEU A 18 -4.84 12.60 -2.65
C LEU A 18 -3.80 11.48 -2.68
N VAL A 19 -3.64 10.78 -3.80
CA VAL A 19 -2.63 9.72 -3.95
C VAL A 19 -1.22 10.29 -3.84
N ALA A 20 -0.94 11.42 -4.48
CA ALA A 20 0.37 12.07 -4.42
C ALA A 20 0.71 12.55 -3.00
N ARG A 21 -0.24 13.16 -2.29
CA ARG A 21 -0.09 13.55 -0.88
C ARG A 21 0.21 12.34 -0.01
N PHE A 22 -0.53 11.24 -0.17
CA PHE A 22 -0.28 10.01 0.57
C PHE A 22 1.11 9.44 0.32
N ALA A 23 1.51 9.31 -0.95
CA ALA A 23 2.84 8.83 -1.31
C ALA A 23 3.93 9.69 -0.67
N SER A 24 3.75 11.01 -0.65
CA SER A 24 4.69 11.92 -0.02
C SER A 24 4.77 11.74 1.51
N ILE A 25 3.64 11.48 2.19
CA ILE A 25 3.62 11.14 3.62
C ILE A 25 4.44 9.85 3.86
N LEU A 26 4.23 8.82 3.05
CA LEU A 26 4.95 7.55 3.19
C LEU A 26 6.46 7.67 2.92
N VAL A 27 6.83 8.34 1.82
CA VAL A 27 8.24 8.48 1.38
C VAL A 27 9.05 9.29 2.38
N HIS A 28 8.50 10.41 2.84
CA HIS A 28 9.20 11.30 3.77
C HIS A 28 8.90 11.00 5.24
N ARG A 29 8.10 9.95 5.51
CA ARG A 29 7.64 9.56 6.85
C ARG A 29 7.11 10.75 7.64
N ARG A 30 6.28 11.54 6.97
CA ARG A 30 5.69 12.73 7.57
C ARG A 30 4.71 12.32 8.67
N GLY A 31 4.65 13.14 9.71
CA GLY A 31 4.08 12.77 11.00
C GLY A 31 2.62 12.28 10.97
N LEU A 32 2.20 11.77 12.13
CA LEU A 32 0.85 11.24 12.35
C LEU A 32 -0.27 12.22 11.98
N GLU A 33 -0.07 13.51 12.25
CA GLU A 33 -1.07 14.55 11.94
C GLU A 33 -1.36 14.65 10.44
N GLU A 34 -0.33 14.60 9.57
CA GLU A 34 -0.54 14.66 8.12
C GLU A 34 -1.29 13.41 7.63
N LEU A 35 -1.00 12.24 8.21
CA LEU A 35 -1.71 11.01 7.90
C LEU A 35 -3.17 11.03 8.40
N GLU A 36 -3.43 11.58 9.58
CA GLU A 36 -4.79 11.74 10.12
C GLU A 36 -5.63 12.64 9.23
N GLN A 37 -5.08 13.80 8.86
CA GLN A 37 -5.75 14.74 7.98
C GLN A 37 -6.02 14.10 6.62
N TRP A 38 -5.03 13.44 6.03
CA TRP A 38 -5.21 12.73 4.77
C TRP A 38 -6.29 11.65 4.85
N THR A 39 -6.33 10.90 5.95
CA THR A 39 -7.34 9.85 6.15
C THR A 39 -8.74 10.44 6.24
N ALA A 40 -8.90 11.58 6.92
CA ALA A 40 -10.17 12.30 7.00
C ALA A 40 -10.60 12.84 5.61
N ASP A 41 -9.67 13.46 4.88
CA ASP A 41 -9.91 13.98 3.52
C ASP A 41 -10.34 12.83 2.57
N ALA A 42 -9.64 11.70 2.61
CA ALA A 42 -9.94 10.52 1.80
C ALA A 42 -11.28 9.86 2.18
N GLN A 43 -11.69 9.93 3.44
CA GLN A 43 -13.00 9.45 3.90
C GLN A 43 -14.16 10.37 3.48
N ALA A 44 -13.92 11.68 3.44
CA ALA A 44 -14.90 12.67 3.01
C ALA A 44 -15.01 12.80 1.47
N GLY A 45 -13.98 12.33 0.74
CA GLY A 45 -13.91 12.41 -0.72
C GLY A 45 -14.94 11.57 -1.48
N GLY A 46 -15.08 11.86 -2.78
CA GLY A 46 -16.05 11.22 -3.66
C GLY A 46 -15.74 9.77 -4.02
N LEU A 47 -14.46 9.39 -4.09
CA LEU A 47 -14.03 8.06 -4.55
C LEU A 47 -14.29 6.95 -3.54
N PRO A 48 -15.12 5.94 -3.85
CA PRO A 48 -15.37 4.80 -2.97
C PRO A 48 -14.12 3.99 -2.63
N GLU A 49 -13.18 3.87 -3.56
CA GLU A 49 -11.94 3.09 -3.42
C GLU A 49 -11.02 3.71 -2.37
N LEU A 50 -10.83 5.04 -2.43
CA LEU A 50 -10.03 5.77 -1.45
C LEU A 50 -10.69 5.78 -0.07
N ARG A 51 -12.03 5.91 -0.02
CA ARG A 51 -12.79 5.77 1.23
C ARG A 51 -12.62 4.39 1.87
N GLY A 52 -12.72 3.33 1.07
CA GLY A 52 -12.51 1.95 1.52
C GLY A 52 -11.09 1.73 2.02
N PHE A 53 -10.10 2.25 1.30
CA PHE A 53 -8.70 2.18 1.68
C PHE A 53 -8.42 2.92 3.00
N ALA A 54 -8.88 4.16 3.15
CA ALA A 54 -8.73 4.95 4.36
C ALA A 54 -9.42 4.28 5.57
N THR A 55 -10.59 3.66 5.35
CA THR A 55 -11.27 2.84 6.37
C THR A 55 -10.44 1.62 6.75
N GLY A 56 -9.77 0.99 5.78
CA GLY A 56 -8.84 -0.12 6.01
C GLY A 56 -7.64 0.30 6.86
N LEU A 57 -7.03 1.46 6.58
CA LEU A 57 -5.93 2.00 7.38
C LEU A 57 -6.33 2.21 8.85
N ARG A 58 -7.53 2.73 9.10
CA ARG A 58 -8.06 2.92 10.47
C ARG A 58 -8.14 1.61 11.26
N LYS A 59 -8.41 0.47 10.61
CA LYS A 59 -8.44 -0.84 11.29
C LYS A 59 -7.06 -1.30 11.76
N GLY A 60 -5.99 -0.82 11.13
CA GLY A 60 -4.60 -1.15 11.44
C GLY A 60 -3.80 0.06 11.92
N TRP A 61 -4.45 1.05 12.54
CA TRP A 61 -3.86 2.36 12.77
C TRP A 61 -2.54 2.33 13.54
N ASP A 62 -2.45 1.50 14.58
CA ASP A 62 -1.23 1.33 15.37
C ASP A 62 -0.07 0.78 14.53
N ALA A 63 -0.35 -0.18 13.65
CA ALA A 63 0.65 -0.77 12.76
C ALA A 63 1.12 0.23 11.70
N VAL A 64 0.19 0.99 11.12
CA VAL A 64 0.50 2.05 10.13
C VAL A 64 1.36 3.14 10.78
N THR A 65 0.96 3.57 11.98
CA THR A 65 1.67 4.55 12.79
C THR A 65 3.08 4.09 13.13
N ALA A 66 3.21 2.85 13.61
CA ALA A 66 4.51 2.24 13.92
C ALA A 66 5.39 2.14 12.67
N GLY A 67 4.82 1.77 11.51
CA GLY A 67 5.54 1.67 10.24
C GLY A 67 6.12 3.01 9.75
N LEU A 68 5.46 4.12 10.08
CA LEU A 68 5.93 5.47 9.74
C LEU A 68 6.91 6.06 10.76
N THR A 69 6.71 5.78 12.05
CA THR A 69 7.48 6.39 13.14
C THR A 69 8.74 5.61 13.51
N LEU A 70 8.68 4.28 13.47
CA LEU A 70 9.80 3.44 13.88
C LEU A 70 10.82 3.29 12.76
N ARG A 71 12.10 3.18 13.14
CA ARG A 71 13.16 2.85 12.20
C ARG A 71 13.08 1.40 11.69
N TRP A 72 12.38 0.54 12.43
CA TRP A 72 12.19 -0.86 12.12
C TRP A 72 10.93 -1.04 11.27
N ASN A 73 11.02 -1.81 10.19
CA ASN A 73 9.88 -2.18 9.37
C ASN A 73 10.01 -3.64 8.90
N SER A 74 8.89 -4.23 8.51
CA SER A 74 8.85 -5.61 7.98
C SER A 74 9.19 -5.70 6.49
N GLY A 75 9.51 -4.60 5.82
CA GLY A 75 9.66 -4.54 4.35
C GLY A 75 10.66 -5.57 3.78
N PRO A 76 11.89 -5.67 4.29
CA PRO A 76 12.85 -6.69 3.84
C PRO A 76 12.34 -8.12 4.05
N VAL A 77 11.72 -8.38 5.21
CA VAL A 77 11.19 -9.70 5.58
C VAL A 77 10.04 -10.08 4.65
N GLU A 78 9.09 -9.16 4.42
CA GLU A 78 7.98 -9.34 3.50
C GLU A 78 8.47 -9.54 2.06
N GLY A 79 9.52 -8.82 1.64
CA GLY A 79 10.17 -9.03 0.35
C GLY A 79 10.68 -10.46 0.18
N HIS A 80 11.36 -11.00 1.20
CA HIS A 80 11.81 -12.41 1.19
C HIS A 80 10.64 -13.39 1.16
N VAL A 81 9.60 -13.16 1.97
CA VAL A 81 8.39 -14.00 1.97
C VAL A 81 7.69 -13.98 0.60
N ASN A 82 7.60 -12.80 -0.03
CA ASN A 82 6.99 -12.65 -1.34
C ASN A 82 7.81 -13.38 -2.42
N ARG A 83 9.14 -13.25 -2.40
CA ARG A 83 10.03 -14.00 -3.31
C ARG A 83 9.87 -15.51 -3.16
N ILE A 84 9.83 -16.01 -1.93
CA ILE A 84 9.61 -17.45 -1.66
C ILE A 84 8.23 -17.88 -2.18
N THR A 85 7.19 -17.07 -1.93
CA THR A 85 5.82 -17.33 -2.39
C THR A 85 5.74 -17.34 -3.92
N MET A 86 6.42 -16.43 -4.60
CA MET A 86 6.55 -16.41 -6.05
C MET A 86 7.19 -17.70 -6.58
N LEU A 87 8.31 -18.14 -6.00
CA LEU A 87 8.95 -19.40 -6.40
C LEU A 87 8.03 -20.62 -6.20
N LYS A 88 7.29 -20.68 -5.09
CA LYS A 88 6.25 -21.72 -4.88
C LYS A 88 5.16 -21.67 -5.95
N ARG A 89 4.69 -20.47 -6.33
CA ARG A 89 3.65 -20.26 -7.35
C ARG A 89 4.10 -20.67 -8.75
N GLN A 90 5.34 -20.35 -9.14
CA GLN A 90 5.93 -20.81 -10.40
C GLN A 90 5.99 -22.34 -10.52
N MET A 91 5.94 -23.04 -9.38
CA MET A 91 5.95 -24.49 -9.30
C MET A 91 4.55 -25.08 -9.04
N PHE A 92 3.49 -24.30 -9.23
CA PHE A 92 2.10 -24.70 -9.01
C PHE A 92 1.86 -25.30 -7.61
N GLY A 93 2.58 -24.80 -6.59
CA GLY A 93 2.48 -25.28 -5.21
C GLY A 93 3.14 -26.65 -4.94
N ARG A 94 3.81 -27.25 -5.92
CA ARG A 94 4.41 -28.60 -5.80
C ARG A 94 5.81 -28.60 -5.17
N ALA A 95 6.33 -27.43 -4.81
CA ALA A 95 7.62 -27.29 -4.17
C ALA A 95 7.54 -27.64 -2.67
N LYS A 96 7.97 -28.85 -2.31
CA LYS A 96 8.26 -29.21 -0.91
C LYS A 96 9.51 -28.44 -0.42
N LEU A 97 9.74 -28.40 0.90
CA LEU A 97 10.78 -27.56 1.51
C LEU A 97 12.16 -27.75 0.90
N ASP A 98 12.59 -28.99 0.63
CA ASP A 98 13.92 -29.28 0.08
C ASP A 98 14.11 -28.65 -1.31
N LEU A 99 13.12 -28.85 -2.19
CA LEU A 99 13.13 -28.31 -3.55
C LEU A 99 13.01 -26.79 -3.58
N LEU A 100 12.27 -26.21 -2.64
CA LEU A 100 12.18 -24.77 -2.47
C LEU A 100 13.52 -24.17 -2.01
N ARG A 101 14.20 -24.85 -1.09
CA ARG A 101 15.53 -24.45 -0.60
C ARG A 101 16.54 -24.41 -1.74
N GLU A 102 16.59 -25.45 -2.57
CA GLU A 102 17.46 -25.49 -3.75
C GLU A 102 17.20 -24.32 -4.70
N ARG A 103 15.93 -24.03 -5.00
CA ARG A 103 15.58 -22.91 -5.90
C ARG A 103 15.87 -21.55 -5.33
N VAL A 104 15.70 -21.35 -4.02
CA VAL A 104 16.10 -20.09 -3.38
C VAL A 104 17.60 -19.89 -3.51
N LEU A 105 18.41 -20.92 -3.24
CA LEU A 105 19.87 -20.86 -3.38
C LEU A 105 20.31 -20.60 -4.83
N LEU A 106 19.67 -21.23 -5.82
CA LEU A 106 19.99 -21.05 -7.24
C LEU A 106 19.52 -19.72 -7.83
N ALA A 107 18.49 -19.10 -7.25
CA ALA A 107 17.96 -17.83 -7.71
C ALA A 107 18.64 -16.61 -7.06
N SER A 108 19.63 -16.83 -6.18
CA SER A 108 20.32 -15.82 -5.35
C SER A 108 21.40 -15.08 -6.10
#